data_AF-A0A354IGE9-F1
#
_entry.id   AF-A0A354IGE9-F1
#
_cell.length_a   1.000
_cell.length_b   1.000
_cell.length_c   1.000
_cell.angle_alpha   90.00
_cell.angle_beta   90.00
_cell.angle_gamma   90.00
#
_symmetry.space_group_name_H-M   'P 1'
#
loop_
_entity.id
_entity.type
_entity.pdbx_description
1 polymer ?
#
loop_
_entity_poly.entity_id
_entity_poly.type
_entity_poly.pdbx_seq_one_letter_code
_entity_poly.pdbx_strand_id
1 'polypeptide(L)'
;AAQPRERAIRFENVRSARAEEGLLSLLLTDASLLPEMREKLQPSDFSSPVLGKIYEHAIALFDSGRSITVPALEVTLQPEETELLVSALGTEIPADRRQRAMEDYLAIIAEQRASRDIPGQTGTDPLLRKAEMQRKSKRFDGTAD
;
A
#
# COMPACT_ATOMS: atom_id res chain seq x y z
N ALA A 1 10.23 -21.61 -21.84
CA ALA A 1 9.39 -21.45 -20.64
C ALA A 1 9.28 -19.96 -20.33
N ALA A 2 8.18 -19.33 -20.74
CA ALA A 2 7.92 -17.93 -20.47
C ALA A 2 6.81 -17.85 -19.42
N GLN A 3 7.09 -17.17 -18.30
CA GLN A 3 6.20 -16.34 -17.48
C GLN A 3 6.53 -16.45 -15.98
N PRO A 4 7.07 -15.37 -15.40
CA PRO A 4 6.73 -15.05 -14.01
C PRO A 4 6.33 -13.59 -13.74
N ARG A 5 6.39 -12.66 -14.71
CA ARG A 5 6.21 -11.22 -14.40
C ARG A 5 4.79 -10.76 -14.10
N GLU A 6 3.78 -11.23 -14.85
CA GLU A 6 2.38 -10.86 -14.57
C GLU A 6 1.90 -11.39 -13.20
N ARG A 7 2.44 -12.54 -12.77
CA ARG A 7 2.11 -13.12 -11.46
C ARG A 7 2.59 -12.24 -10.31
N ALA A 8 3.84 -11.79 -10.33
CA ALA A 8 4.40 -10.96 -9.27
C ALA A 8 3.62 -9.66 -9.08
N ILE A 9 3.34 -8.94 -10.17
CA ILE A 9 2.58 -7.66 -10.13
C ILE A 9 1.18 -7.86 -9.55
N ARG A 10 0.49 -8.95 -9.93
CA ARG A 10 -0.84 -9.26 -9.40
C ARG A 10 -0.81 -9.56 -7.91
N PHE A 11 0.19 -10.32 -7.43
CA PHE A 11 0.33 -10.62 -6.01
C PHE A 11 0.73 -9.39 -5.18
N GLU A 12 1.61 -8.52 -5.70
CA GLU A 12 1.98 -7.25 -5.07
C GLU A 12 0.77 -6.33 -4.91
N ASN A 13 -0.07 -6.22 -5.96
CA ASN A 13 -1.29 -5.42 -5.91
C ASN A 13 -2.30 -5.99 -4.89
N VAL A 14 -2.51 -7.31 -4.87
CA VAL A 14 -3.39 -7.96 -3.87
C VAL A 14 -2.88 -7.79 -2.44
N ARG A 15 -1.55 -7.87 -2.23
CA ARG A 15 -0.93 -7.67 -0.91
C ARG A 15 -1.08 -6.22 -0.45
N SER A 16 -0.87 -5.25 -1.35
CA SER A 16 -1.07 -3.82 -1.06
C SER A 16 -2.53 -3.52 -0.74
N ALA A 17 -3.48 -4.02 -1.54
CA ALA A 17 -4.91 -3.82 -1.30
C ALA A 17 -5.33 -4.33 0.09
N ARG A 18 -4.87 -5.53 0.48
CA ARG A 18 -5.13 -6.06 1.84
C ARG A 18 -4.47 -5.24 2.95
N ALA A 19 -3.28 -4.70 2.71
CA ALA A 19 -2.63 -3.82 3.68
C ALA A 19 -3.37 -2.50 3.84
N GLU A 20 -3.87 -1.91 2.74
CA GLU A 20 -4.68 -0.70 2.73
C GLU A 20 -6.01 -0.90 3.48
N GLU A 21 -6.71 -2.01 3.22
CA GLU A 21 -7.94 -2.39 3.95
C GLU A 21 -7.67 -2.60 5.44
N GLY A 22 -6.61 -3.36 5.77
CA GLY A 22 -6.21 -3.61 7.16
C GLY A 22 -5.82 -2.33 7.91
N LEU A 23 -5.21 -1.37 7.20
CA LEU A 23 -4.85 -0.08 7.75
C LEU A 23 -6.09 0.76 8.11
N LEU A 24 -7.11 0.78 7.24
CA LEU A 24 -8.39 1.45 7.54
C LEU A 24 -9.15 0.76 8.67
N SER A 25 -9.11 -0.57 8.73
CA SER A 25 -9.70 -1.33 9.83
C SER A 25 -9.04 -0.99 11.18
N LEU A 26 -7.71 -0.91 11.22
CA LEU A 26 -6.98 -0.44 12.41
C LEU A 26 -7.40 0.97 12.80
N LEU A 27 -7.52 1.88 11.84
CA LEU A 27 -7.88 3.28 12.08
C LEU A 27 -9.29 3.42 12.68
N LEU A 28 -10.26 2.65 12.17
CA LEU A 28 -11.63 2.62 12.68
C LEU A 28 -11.73 1.98 14.07
N THR A 29 -10.81 1.07 14.38
CA THR A 29 -10.73 0.42 15.71
C THR A 29 -10.01 1.29 16.73
N ASP A 30 -8.96 2.01 16.29
CA ASP A 30 -8.05 2.74 17.16
C ASP A 30 -7.52 4.01 16.46
N ALA A 31 -8.31 5.08 16.56
CA ALA A 31 -7.97 6.37 15.96
C ALA A 31 -6.71 7.02 16.57
N SER A 32 -6.20 6.53 17.70
CA SER A 32 -4.97 7.05 18.32
C SER A 32 -3.72 6.79 17.49
N LEU A 33 -3.79 5.85 16.54
CA LEU A 33 -2.72 5.51 15.60
C LEU A 33 -2.58 6.55 14.47
N LEU A 34 -3.63 7.33 14.18
CA LEU A 34 -3.66 8.22 13.03
C LEU A 34 -2.51 9.24 12.98
N PRO A 35 -2.10 9.89 14.10
CA PRO A 35 -0.99 10.83 14.08
C PRO A 35 0.30 10.23 13.50
N GLU A 36 0.61 8.98 13.82
CA GLU A 36 1.80 8.31 13.27
C GLU A 36 1.57 7.87 11.82
N MET A 37 0.38 7.36 11.49
CA MET A 37 0.05 6.91 10.14
C MET A 37 0.19 8.05 9.12
N ARG A 38 -0.34 9.24 9.43
CA ARG A 38 -0.38 10.39 8.50
C ARG A 38 0.99 11.04 8.28
N GLU A 39 1.97 10.77 9.14
CA GLU A 39 3.36 11.18 8.92
C GLU A 39 4.04 10.35 7.83
N LYS A 40 3.64 9.09 7.66
CA LYS A 40 4.27 8.10 6.77
C LYS A 40 3.45 7.80 5.51
N LEU A 41 2.19 8.22 5.49
CA LEU A 41 1.21 7.90 4.46
C LEU A 41 0.30 9.09 4.13
N GLN A 42 0.20 9.40 2.85
CA GLN A 42 -0.71 10.37 2.26
C GLN A 42 -1.87 9.65 1.56
N PRO A 43 -3.05 10.28 1.39
CA PRO A 43 -4.15 9.69 0.63
C PRO A 43 -3.77 9.23 -0.79
N SER A 44 -2.89 9.98 -1.46
CA SER A 44 -2.40 9.68 -2.81
C SER A 44 -1.52 8.43 -2.91
N ASP A 45 -1.06 7.91 -1.77
CA ASP A 45 -0.17 6.75 -1.69
C ASP A 45 -0.91 5.42 -1.86
N PHE A 46 -2.23 5.43 -1.66
CA PHE A 46 -3.07 4.24 -1.83
C PHE A 46 -3.08 3.79 -3.30
N SER A 47 -3.06 2.48 -3.50
CA SER A 47 -3.28 1.89 -4.82
C SER A 47 -4.75 1.95 -5.23
N SER A 48 -5.68 1.90 -4.26
CA SER A 48 -7.11 2.10 -4.48
C SER A 48 -7.51 3.57 -4.26
N PRO A 49 -8.02 4.27 -5.29
CA PRO A 49 -8.48 5.66 -5.13
C PRO A 49 -9.60 5.80 -4.08
N VAL A 50 -10.48 4.80 -3.96
CA VAL A 50 -11.57 4.81 -2.98
C VAL A 50 -11.03 4.70 -1.56
N LEU A 51 -10.05 3.81 -1.31
CA LEU A 51 -9.45 3.66 0.02
C LEU A 51 -8.65 4.92 0.41
N GLY A 52 -7.95 5.54 -0.55
CA GLY A 52 -7.28 6.82 -0.34
C GLY A 52 -8.25 7.94 0.04
N LYS A 53 -9.39 8.03 -0.65
CA LYS A 53 -10.48 8.99 -0.32
C LYS A 53 -11.05 8.74 1.08
N ILE A 54 -11.31 7.49 1.45
CA ILE A 54 -11.79 7.15 2.79
C ILE A 54 -10.77 7.59 3.85
N TYR A 55 -9.48 7.35 3.61
CA TYR A 55 -8.40 7.79 4.50
C TYR A 55 -8.35 9.32 4.64
N GLU A 56 -8.50 10.06 3.54
CA GLU A 56 -8.58 11.52 3.55
C GLU A 56 -9.74 12.04 4.41
N HIS A 57 -10.93 11.43 4.27
CA HIS A 57 -12.08 11.79 5.11
C HIS A 57 -11.86 11.44 6.58
N ALA A 58 -11.18 10.34 6.88
CA ALA A 58 -10.82 9.98 8.25
C ALA A 58 -9.87 11.00 8.89
N ILE A 59 -8.89 11.52 8.13
CA ILE A 59 -8.03 12.64 8.57
C ILE A 59 -8.88 13.88 8.86
N ALA A 60 -9.79 14.26 7.96
CA ALA A 60 -10.64 15.43 8.15
C ALA A 60 -11.57 15.29 9.39
N LEU A 61 -12.08 14.09 9.66
CA LEU A 61 -12.84 13.82 10.89
C LEU A 61 -11.97 14.02 12.12
N PHE A 62 -10.77 13.45 12.14
CA PHE A 62 -9.84 13.57 13.26
C PHE A 62 -9.42 15.03 13.52
N ASP A 63 -9.06 15.76 12.47
CA ASP A 63 -8.64 17.18 12.59
C ASP A 63 -9.79 18.09 13.04
N SER A 64 -11.04 17.68 12.77
CA SER A 64 -12.25 18.36 13.29
C SER A 64 -12.66 17.90 14.70
N GLY A 65 -11.86 17.06 15.35
CA GLY A 65 -12.14 16.53 16.69
C GLY A 65 -13.32 15.56 16.74
N ARG A 66 -13.72 15.00 15.58
CA ARG A 66 -14.81 14.03 15.48
C ARG A 66 -14.25 12.59 15.48
N SER A 67 -15.04 11.68 16.04
CA SER A 67 -14.70 10.25 16.02
C SER A 67 -14.71 9.71 14.59
N ILE A 68 -13.71 8.90 14.26
CA ILE A 68 -13.61 8.19 12.99
C ILE A 68 -14.45 6.92 13.11
N THR A 69 -15.67 6.93 12.57
CA THR A 69 -16.59 5.80 12.60
C THR A 69 -17.22 5.61 11.23
N VAL A 70 -17.72 4.39 10.94
CA VAL A 70 -18.42 4.11 9.68
C VAL A 70 -19.58 5.10 9.44
N PRO A 71 -20.48 5.37 10.42
CA PRO A 71 -21.56 6.35 10.22
C PRO A 71 -21.07 7.78 9.95
N ALA A 72 -19.92 8.19 10.51
CA ALA A 72 -19.36 9.51 10.27
C ALA A 72 -18.79 9.64 8.84
N LEU A 73 -18.23 8.55 8.31
CA LEU A 73 -17.70 8.48 6.95
C LEU A 73 -18.82 8.35 5.90
N GLU A 74 -19.89 7.59 6.20
CA GLU A 74 -21.07 7.39 5.34
C GLU A 74 -21.73 8.69 4.87
N VAL A 75 -21.63 9.78 5.64
CA VAL A 75 -22.16 11.10 5.24
C VAL A 75 -21.48 11.64 3.97
N THR A 76 -20.24 11.21 3.72
CA THR A 76 -19.39 11.70 2.61
C THR A 76 -19.15 10.65 1.52
N LEU A 77 -19.35 9.38 1.85
CA LEU A 77 -19.11 8.26 0.94
C LEU A 77 -20.36 7.90 0.13
N GLN A 78 -20.16 7.40 -1.09
CA GLN A 78 -21.22 6.77 -1.86
C GLN A 78 -21.55 5.39 -1.27
N PRO A 79 -22.76 4.84 -1.49
CA PRO A 79 -23.16 3.55 -0.96
C PRO A 79 -22.16 2.42 -1.28
N GLU A 80 -21.62 2.37 -2.49
CA GLU A 80 -20.67 1.36 -2.94
C GLU A 80 -19.30 1.50 -2.23
N GLU A 81 -18.90 2.73 -1.91
CA GLU A 81 -17.67 3.01 -1.17
C GLU A 81 -17.82 2.59 0.30
N THR A 82 -19.02 2.78 0.87
CA THR A 82 -19.37 2.29 2.21
C THR A 82 -19.37 0.76 2.26
N GLU A 83 -19.94 0.08 1.27
CA GLU A 83 -19.91 -1.39 1.20
C GLU A 83 -18.46 -1.92 1.17
N LEU A 84 -17.58 -1.27 0.40
CA LEU A 84 -16.16 -1.60 0.36
C LEU A 84 -15.52 -1.40 1.75
N LEU A 85 -15.79 -0.27 2.41
CA LEU A 85 -15.29 0.00 3.75
C LEU A 85 -15.74 -1.07 4.76
N VAL A 86 -17.02 -1.44 4.73
CA VAL A 86 -17.57 -2.50 5.60
C VAL A 86 -16.91 -3.84 5.31
N SER A 87 -16.66 -4.17 4.04
CA SER A 87 -15.95 -5.41 3.67
C SER A 87 -14.51 -5.46 4.17
N ALA A 88 -13.85 -4.29 4.28
CA ALA A 88 -12.48 -4.18 4.80
C ALA A 88 -12.38 -4.44 6.32
N LEU A 89 -13.49 -4.34 7.07
CA LEU A 89 -13.53 -4.52 8.54
C LEU A 89 -13.43 -5.98 9.02
N GLY A 90 -12.96 -6.90 8.18
CA GLY A 90 -13.09 -8.33 8.41
C GLY A 90 -12.12 -8.98 9.42
N THR A 91 -11.19 -8.25 10.03
CA THR A 91 -10.23 -8.85 10.98
C THR A 91 -9.97 -7.96 12.18
N GLU A 92 -10.41 -8.41 13.35
CA GLU A 92 -10.07 -7.78 14.63
C GLU A 92 -8.60 -8.04 14.97
N ILE A 93 -7.85 -6.96 15.17
CA ILE A 93 -6.45 -7.03 15.61
C ILE A 93 -6.39 -6.69 17.11
N PRO A 94 -5.85 -7.61 17.95
CA PRO A 94 -5.65 -7.37 19.38
C PRO A 94 -4.85 -6.10 19.65
N ALA A 95 -5.21 -5.36 20.70
CA ALA A 95 -4.62 -4.05 21.02
C ALA A 95 -3.08 -4.08 21.12
N ASP A 96 -2.52 -5.12 21.73
CA ASP A 96 -1.08 -5.34 21.88
C ASP A 96 -0.33 -5.54 20.54
N ARG A 97 -1.06 -5.85 19.45
CA ARG A 97 -0.49 -6.10 18.12
C ARG A 97 -0.78 -4.99 17.12
N ARG A 98 -1.64 -4.02 17.44
CA ARG A 98 -2.08 -2.97 16.50
C ARG A 98 -0.93 -2.13 15.99
N GLN A 99 -0.03 -1.70 16.88
CA GLN A 99 1.15 -0.93 16.51
C GLN A 99 2.01 -1.67 15.49
N ARG A 100 2.28 -2.95 15.76
CA ARG A 100 3.08 -3.79 14.85
C ARG A 100 2.38 -4.00 13.51
N ALA A 101 1.08 -4.25 13.54
CA ALA A 101 0.29 -4.41 12.32
C ALA A 101 0.29 -3.14 11.47
N MET A 102 0.16 -1.96 12.10
CA MET A 102 0.26 -0.68 11.41
C MET A 102 1.63 -0.52 10.72
N GLU A 103 2.73 -0.78 11.42
CA GLU A 103 4.08 -0.73 10.84
C GLU A 103 4.23 -1.67 9.64
N ASP A 104 3.74 -2.90 9.77
CA ASP A 104 3.80 -3.91 8.71
C ASP A 104 2.97 -3.49 7.48
N TYR A 105 1.77 -2.93 7.68
CA TYR A 105 0.94 -2.41 6.58
C TYR A 105 1.56 -1.19 5.89
N LEU A 106 2.08 -0.23 6.66
CA LEU A 106 2.76 0.94 6.11
C LEU A 106 3.99 0.54 5.28
N ALA A 107 4.75 -0.47 5.73
CA ALA A 107 5.89 -1.00 4.99
C ALA A 107 5.46 -1.62 3.65
N ILE A 108 4.36 -2.38 3.62
CA ILE A 108 3.82 -2.96 2.38
C ILE A 108 3.40 -1.87 1.40
N ILE A 109 2.69 -0.84 1.87
CA ILE A 109 2.21 0.26 1.00
C ILE A 109 3.40 1.07 0.48
N ALA A 110 4.44 1.30 1.30
CA ALA A 110 5.67 1.96 0.87
C ALA A 110 6.44 1.14 -0.18
N GLU A 111 6.54 -0.18 -0.02
CA GLU A 111 7.15 -1.09 -1.00
C GLU A 111 6.43 -1.00 -2.36
N GLN A 112 5.09 -0.99 -2.34
CA GLN A 112 4.30 -0.89 -3.57
C GLN A 112 4.49 0.47 -4.28
N ARG A 113 4.56 1.57 -3.52
CA ARG A 113 4.85 2.90 -4.09
C ARG A 113 6.20 2.96 -4.77
N ALA A 114 7.24 2.48 -4.09
CA ALA A 114 8.59 2.42 -4.66
C ALA A 114 8.62 1.61 -5.95
N SER A 115 7.86 0.51 -6.03
CA SER A 115 7.73 -0.29 -7.25
C SER A 115 7.05 0.45 -8.41
N ARG A 116 6.05 1.31 -8.13
CA ARG A 116 5.34 2.16 -9.12
C ARG A 116 6.22 3.28 -9.67
N ASP A 117 7.02 3.92 -8.81
CA ASP A 117 7.77 5.14 -9.16
C ASP A 117 9.03 4.86 -9.97
N ILE A 118 9.49 3.61 -10.05
CA ILE A 118 10.64 3.23 -10.87
C ILE A 118 10.24 3.24 -12.36
N PRO A 119 10.72 4.20 -13.17
CA PRO A 119 10.37 4.28 -14.58
C PRO A 119 10.84 3.03 -15.31
N GLY A 120 9.92 2.35 -16.00
CA GLY A 120 10.20 1.10 -16.74
C GLY A 120 9.88 -0.20 -15.98
N GLN A 121 9.37 -0.15 -14.74
CA GLN A 121 8.90 -1.35 -14.03
C GLN A 121 7.48 -1.82 -14.42
N THR A 122 6.77 -1.08 -15.27
CA THR A 122 5.51 -1.54 -15.90
C THR A 122 5.72 -2.58 -17.01
N GLY A 123 6.85 -3.31 -17.03
CA GLY A 123 7.07 -4.37 -18.02
C GLY A 123 8.46 -4.99 -18.15
N THR A 124 9.50 -4.43 -17.53
CA THR A 124 10.88 -4.88 -17.84
C THR A 124 11.41 -5.96 -16.88
N ASP A 125 11.49 -7.20 -17.38
CA ASP A 125 12.72 -7.97 -17.37
C ASP A 125 13.56 -8.15 -16.09
N PRO A 126 13.18 -8.74 -14.93
CA PRO A 126 14.18 -9.03 -13.90
C PRO A 126 15.34 -9.90 -14.45
N LEU A 127 15.12 -10.65 -15.54
CA LEU A 127 16.18 -11.32 -16.29
C LEU A 127 17.01 -10.38 -17.19
N LEU A 128 16.44 -9.31 -17.74
CA LEU A 128 17.17 -8.29 -18.50
C LEU A 128 18.18 -7.57 -17.59
N ARG A 129 17.81 -7.25 -16.34
CA ARG A 129 18.76 -6.67 -15.36
C ARG A 129 19.95 -7.58 -15.08
N LYS A 130 19.75 -8.90 -14.96
CA LYS A 130 20.86 -9.86 -14.79
C LYS A 130 21.72 -9.98 -16.05
N ALA A 131 21.12 -9.91 -17.22
CA ALA A 131 21.83 -9.96 -18.50
C ALA A 131 22.68 -8.69 -18.73
N GLU A 132 22.21 -7.51 -18.34
CA GLU A 132 22.97 -6.26 -18.47
C GLU A 132 24.16 -6.19 -17.49
N MET A 133 23.99 -6.66 -16.25
CA MET A 133 25.11 -6.77 -15.30
C MET A 133 26.18 -7.77 -15.77
N GLN A 134 25.79 -8.91 -16.35
CA GLN A 134 26.74 -9.87 -16.92
C GLN A 134 27.41 -9.37 -18.21
N ARG A 135 26.73 -8.54 -19.02
CA ARG A 135 27.32 -7.94 -20.23
C ARG A 135 28.34 -6.84 -19.89
N LYS A 136 28.14 -6.11 -18.79
CA LYS A 136 29.12 -5.11 -18.31
C LYS A 136 30.38 -5.75 -17.74
N SER A 137 30.29 -6.87 -17.03
CA SER A 137 31.49 -7.56 -16.52
C SER A 137 32.30 -8.25 -17.62
N LYS A 138 31.66 -8.72 -18.70
CA LYS A 138 32.34 -9.40 -19.81
C LYS A 138 33.08 -8.48 -20.80
N ARG A 139 32.91 -7.15 -20.69
CA ARG A 139 33.60 -6.17 -21.54
C ARG A 139 34.85 -5.57 -20.89
N PHE A 140 35.15 -5.91 -19.64
CA PHE A 140 36.28 -5.36 -18.87
C PHE A 140 37.45 -6.34 -18.68
N ASP A 141 37.42 -7.51 -19.32
CA ASP A 141 38.41 -8.59 -19.15
C ASP A 141 39.05 -9.02 -20.48
N GLY A 142 39.39 -8.06 -21.34
CA GLY A 142 39.82 -8.39 -22.70
C GLY A 142 40.76 -7.37 -23.35
N THR A 143 41.71 -6.81 -22.60
CA THR A 143 42.91 -6.17 -23.17
C THR A 143 44.04 -6.19 -22.14
N ALA A 144 44.99 -7.12 -22.31
CA ALA A 144 46.44 -6.90 -22.21
C ALA A 144 47.17 -8.26 -22.13
N ASP A 145 47.53 -8.83 -23.28
CA ASP A 145 48.93 -9.12 -23.65
C ASP A 145 49.02 -9.27 -25.18
#